data_AF-A0A3D5FKZ0-F1
#
_entry.id   AF-A0A3D5FKZ0-F1
#
_cell.length_a   1.000
_cell.length_b   1.000
_cell.length_c   1.000
_cell.angle_alpha   90.00
_cell.angle_beta   90.00
_cell.angle_gamma   90.00
#
_symmetry.space_group_name_H-M   'P 1'
#
loop_
_entity.id
_entity.type
_entity.pdbx_description
1 polymer ?
#
loop_
_entity_poly.entity_id
_entity_poly.type
_entity_poly.pdbx_seq_one_letter_code
_entity_poly.pdbx_strand_id
1 'polypeptide(L)'
;ATSIWVTEQDGSIDYTSGYFQNGRPGSIERFTYEFVEDNDDQDRIPDWGRNDALATDSAVFPGWDENNDFIPDFNQNDNGRVINLIPDYDEPFLRQRVDRPEFLFGIDANNNTWVDRFENDNEPDLPYKRSRRGWNAYAGAYLRPEARVTIGRLQEDDITSNRQNRSTYGVLNVDLDTPDWGRLRLFDMVKSIKDDLPDDLLQWDNRNTLRNDRNVEVTDPMLGRDTFRNSLYIAHAISPRDGLWLHNAVKWDLWHQRLSKAERQPLGLGSDEYFFGLLNKAEYTMDVGILRVQPRWKSEYRRQSYDLFTERDRRELTEIFGTIVEVPFLHHSVAGSGLEYVLFRDLDNDINNFQSFIVAGQLTNVAAYQGYELTTQVGITLDVRDFEDPSLKTKTVTAGFITVYAGLGTL
;
A
#
# COMPACT_ATOMS: atom_id res chain seq x y z
N ALA A 1 -1.60 9.65 39.06
CA ALA A 1 -0.61 8.57 38.92
C ALA A 1 0.74 9.13 39.35
N THR A 2 1.43 8.46 40.26
CA THR A 2 2.76 8.88 40.73
C THR A 2 3.78 8.36 39.73
N SER A 3 4.33 9.22 38.87
CA SER A 3 5.44 8.84 38.00
C SER A 3 6.71 8.74 38.83
N ILE A 4 7.34 7.55 38.81
CA ILE A 4 8.60 7.29 39.50
C ILE A 4 9.70 7.52 38.46
N TRP A 5 10.53 8.53 38.69
CA TRP A 5 11.69 8.83 37.87
C TRP A 5 12.86 7.98 38.36
N VAL A 6 13.40 7.12 37.51
CA VAL A 6 14.64 6.39 37.81
C VAL A 6 15.79 7.30 37.39
N THR A 7 16.42 7.96 38.35
CA THR A 7 17.66 8.71 38.13
C THR A 7 18.85 7.77 38.27
N GLU A 8 19.93 8.03 37.54
CA GLU A 8 21.25 7.50 37.90
C GLU A 8 21.60 7.90 39.35
N GLN A 9 22.55 7.20 39.97
CA GLN A 9 22.93 7.46 41.38
C GLN A 9 23.45 8.89 41.62
N ASP A 10 23.77 9.64 40.57
CA ASP A 10 24.20 11.04 40.62
C ASP A 10 23.06 12.06 40.45
N GLY A 11 21.81 11.62 40.30
CA GLY A 11 20.65 12.47 40.07
C GLY A 11 20.52 12.98 38.63
N SER A 12 21.35 12.50 37.70
CA SER A 12 21.14 12.70 36.27
C SER A 12 20.03 11.78 35.76
N ILE A 13 19.13 12.34 34.97
CA ILE A 13 18.12 11.56 34.23
C ILE A 13 18.77 11.21 32.90
N ASP A 14 18.94 9.91 32.66
CA ASP A 14 19.45 9.43 31.38
C ASP A 14 18.36 9.51 30.31
N TYR A 15 18.40 10.57 29.51
CA TYR A 15 17.55 10.75 28.33
C TYR A 15 18.09 10.02 27.09
N THR A 16 19.17 9.24 27.21
CA THR A 16 19.92 8.71 26.07
C THR A 16 19.58 7.28 25.68
N SER A 17 18.58 6.64 26.30
CA SER A 17 18.39 5.18 26.18
C SER A 17 17.13 4.72 25.43
N GLY A 18 16.50 5.56 24.60
CA GLY A 18 15.37 5.15 23.74
C GLY A 18 15.76 4.19 22.60
N TYR A 19 14.92 3.17 22.36
CA TYR A 19 14.87 2.34 21.13
C TYR A 19 14.49 3.24 19.92
N PHE A 20 14.81 3.02 18.64
CA PHE A 20 15.94 2.45 17.90
C PHE A 20 15.90 3.08 16.51
N GLN A 21 16.86 3.93 16.12
CA GLN A 21 17.07 4.20 14.71
C GLN A 21 17.81 2.99 14.10
N ASN A 22 17.19 2.31 13.15
CA ASN A 22 17.80 1.30 12.27
C ASN A 22 18.44 0.09 12.97
N GLY A 23 17.98 -0.28 14.18
CA GLY A 23 18.53 -1.41 14.94
C GLY A 23 20.02 -1.29 15.28
N ARG A 24 20.61 -0.09 15.19
CA ARG A 24 22.00 0.19 15.56
C ARG A 24 22.02 0.80 16.96
N PRO A 25 22.65 0.14 17.96
CA PRO A 25 22.89 0.75 19.25
C PRO A 25 23.76 2.00 19.09
N GLY A 26 23.24 3.19 19.40
CA GLY A 26 24.06 4.40 19.62
C GLY A 26 23.82 5.62 18.72
N SER A 27 22.89 5.59 17.75
CA SER A 27 22.38 6.81 17.10
C SER A 27 21.02 7.17 17.70
N ILE A 28 21.04 7.67 18.93
CA ILE A 28 19.84 8.12 19.64
C ILE A 28 19.87 9.63 19.55
N GLU A 29 19.00 10.20 18.70
CA GLU A 29 18.82 11.64 18.68
C GLU A 29 18.31 12.11 20.05
N ARG A 30 18.97 13.14 20.59
CA ARG A 30 18.64 13.68 21.91
C ARG A 30 17.35 14.50 21.83
N PHE A 31 16.22 13.87 22.08
CA PHE A 31 14.97 14.60 22.27
C PHE A 31 14.80 14.96 23.74
N THR A 32 15.36 16.12 24.12
CA THR A 32 15.12 16.69 25.45
C THR A 32 13.68 17.22 25.55
N TYR A 33 13.15 17.80 24.45
CA TYR A 33 11.76 18.21 24.26
C TYR A 33 11.45 18.21 22.75
N GLU A 34 10.39 17.50 22.34
CA GLU A 34 9.83 17.61 20.98
C GLU A 34 8.59 18.50 21.01
N PHE A 35 8.47 19.37 20.01
CA PHE A 35 7.30 20.25 19.83
C PHE A 35 6.40 19.80 18.67
N VAL A 36 6.91 18.91 17.82
CA VAL A 36 6.22 18.27 16.70
C VAL A 36 6.57 16.81 16.82
N GLU A 37 5.55 15.96 16.84
CA GLU A 37 5.68 14.51 16.96
C GLU A 37 5.86 13.92 15.55
N ASP A 38 6.59 12.81 15.46
CA ASP A 38 6.53 11.86 14.34
C ASP A 38 5.27 11.00 14.52
N ASN A 39 4.29 11.20 13.64
CA ASN A 39 2.95 10.58 13.64
C ASN A 39 2.38 10.58 12.21
N ASP A 40 3.00 9.77 11.36
CA ASP A 40 2.74 9.71 9.93
C ASP A 40 1.29 9.24 9.63
N ASP A 41 0.68 8.44 10.51
CA ASP A 41 -0.68 7.89 10.34
C ASP A 41 -1.79 8.65 11.11
N GLN A 42 -1.43 9.75 11.77
CA GLN A 42 -2.31 10.70 12.47
C GLN A 42 -3.17 10.05 13.56
N ASP A 43 -2.63 9.06 14.26
CA ASP A 43 -3.30 8.44 15.39
C ASP A 43 -3.07 9.24 16.70
N ARG A 44 -3.26 8.61 17.87
CA ARG A 44 -3.08 9.26 19.18
C ARG A 44 -1.73 8.97 19.85
N ILE A 45 -0.90 8.09 19.29
CA ILE A 45 0.34 7.60 19.87
C ILE A 45 1.48 7.90 18.88
N PRO A 46 2.49 8.70 19.25
CA PRO A 46 3.61 8.96 18.36
C PRO A 46 4.35 7.68 17.93
N ASP A 47 4.88 7.72 16.70
CA ASP A 47 5.61 6.63 16.05
C ASP A 47 7.00 6.40 16.68
N TRP A 48 7.48 7.42 17.37
CA TRP A 48 8.71 7.41 18.14
C TRP A 48 8.46 7.22 19.65
N GLY A 49 9.44 6.64 20.34
CA GLY A 49 9.33 6.31 21.77
C GLY A 49 10.45 6.84 22.65
N ARG A 50 10.10 7.40 23.82
CA ARG A 50 11.04 7.63 24.92
C ARG A 50 10.99 6.50 25.93
N ASN A 51 12.04 6.33 26.72
CA ASN A 51 12.04 5.37 27.83
C ASN A 51 10.99 5.67 28.92
N ASP A 52 10.55 6.91 29.04
CA ASP A 52 9.46 7.33 29.93
C ASP A 52 8.10 7.43 29.21
N ALA A 53 8.03 7.09 27.91
CA ALA A 53 6.77 7.05 27.18
C ALA A 53 5.89 5.91 27.73
N LEU A 54 4.62 6.23 28.00
CA LEU A 54 3.65 5.27 28.52
C LEU A 54 3.19 4.26 27.45
N ALA A 55 3.33 4.63 26.18
CA ALA A 55 3.06 3.83 25.01
C ALA A 55 3.92 4.37 23.85
N THR A 56 4.26 3.49 22.93
CA THR A 56 4.90 3.79 21.64
C THR A 56 4.02 3.14 20.59
N ASP A 57 3.85 3.78 19.44
CA ASP A 57 3.12 3.10 18.39
C ASP A 57 3.93 1.91 17.85
N SER A 58 3.21 0.85 17.49
CA SER A 58 3.79 -0.39 17.00
C SER A 58 3.26 -0.76 15.60
N ALA A 59 2.44 0.10 15.02
CA ALA A 59 1.56 -0.21 13.91
C ALA A 59 1.29 1.07 13.09
N VAL A 60 2.37 1.63 12.52
CA VAL A 60 2.30 2.89 11.77
C VAL A 60 1.81 2.62 10.34
N PHE A 61 0.64 3.16 9.97
CA PHE A 61 -0.02 2.87 8.68
C PHE A 61 -0.41 4.12 7.86
N PRO A 62 0.55 4.91 7.35
CA PRO A 62 0.24 6.23 6.77
C PRO A 62 -0.56 6.11 5.49
N GLY A 63 -1.79 6.64 5.51
CA GLY A 63 -2.72 6.51 4.39
C GLY A 63 -3.10 5.07 4.04
N TRP A 64 -2.66 4.08 4.83
CA TRP A 64 -2.97 2.66 4.75
C TRP A 64 -4.08 2.27 5.73
N ASP A 65 -4.49 3.15 6.65
CA ASP A 65 -5.67 3.01 7.53
C ASP A 65 -6.55 4.27 7.42
N GLU A 66 -7.38 4.38 6.36
CA GLU A 66 -8.28 5.54 6.19
C GLU A 66 -9.43 5.58 7.20
N ASN A 67 -9.73 4.45 7.85
CA ASN A 67 -10.89 4.28 8.71
C ASN A 67 -10.55 4.44 10.21
N ASN A 68 -9.25 4.55 10.53
CA ASN A 68 -8.64 4.71 11.84
C ASN A 68 -9.02 3.58 12.82
N ASP A 69 -9.06 2.33 12.35
CA ASP A 69 -9.33 1.16 13.17
C ASP A 69 -8.06 0.42 13.64
N PHE A 70 -6.88 0.96 13.33
CA PHE A 70 -5.56 0.39 13.63
C PHE A 70 -5.29 -0.94 12.91
N ILE A 71 -5.96 -1.16 11.79
CA ILE A 71 -5.76 -2.31 10.91
C ILE A 71 -5.54 -1.76 9.49
N PRO A 72 -4.49 -2.20 8.77
CA PRO A 72 -4.27 -1.76 7.40
C PRO A 72 -5.46 -2.10 6.50
N ASP A 73 -5.95 -1.14 5.70
CA ASP A 73 -6.96 -1.30 4.65
C ASP A 73 -6.57 -2.36 3.59
N PHE A 74 -5.29 -2.73 3.57
CA PHE A 74 -4.71 -3.72 2.67
C PHE A 74 -4.42 -5.05 3.37
N ASN A 75 -4.84 -5.22 4.63
CA ASN A 75 -4.77 -6.46 5.40
C ASN A 75 -5.84 -6.48 6.51
N GLN A 76 -7.10 -6.24 6.14
CA GLN A 76 -8.21 -5.98 7.07
C GLN A 76 -8.62 -7.19 7.92
N ASN A 77 -8.16 -8.39 7.54
CA ASN A 77 -8.37 -9.61 8.30
C ASN A 77 -7.21 -9.94 9.27
N ASP A 78 -6.14 -9.13 9.32
CA ASP A 78 -5.15 -9.17 10.41
C ASP A 78 -5.68 -8.46 11.65
N ASN A 79 -5.50 -9.04 12.83
CA ASN A 79 -5.82 -8.37 14.08
C ASN A 79 -5.00 -8.91 15.26
N GLY A 80 -5.09 -8.24 16.41
CA GLY A 80 -4.34 -8.61 17.62
C GLY A 80 -4.57 -10.04 18.15
N ARG A 81 -5.56 -10.79 17.64
CA ARG A 81 -5.86 -12.18 18.04
C ARG A 81 -5.55 -13.20 16.94
N VAL A 82 -5.72 -12.83 15.68
CA VAL A 82 -5.46 -13.68 14.50
C VAL A 82 -4.45 -12.93 13.64
N ILE A 83 -3.23 -13.44 13.62
CA ILE A 83 -2.14 -12.85 12.84
C ILE A 83 -2.30 -13.30 11.38
N ASN A 84 -2.54 -12.36 10.47
CA ASN A 84 -2.47 -12.60 9.03
C ASN A 84 -1.27 -11.89 8.42
N LEU A 85 -0.39 -12.67 7.79
CA LEU A 85 0.88 -12.19 7.21
C LEU A 85 0.79 -12.03 5.69
N ILE A 86 -0.35 -12.35 5.09
CA ILE A 86 -0.57 -12.24 3.65
C ILE A 86 -1.51 -11.05 3.46
N PRO A 87 -1.08 -9.94 2.84
CA PRO A 87 -1.98 -8.82 2.65
C PRO A 87 -3.11 -9.19 1.69
N ASP A 88 -4.20 -8.44 1.78
CA ASP A 88 -5.43 -8.67 1.05
C ASP A 88 -5.21 -8.67 -0.46
N TYR A 89 -4.27 -7.89 -1.00
CA TYR A 89 -3.94 -7.89 -2.44
C TYR A 89 -3.15 -9.12 -2.91
N ASP A 90 -2.63 -9.94 -1.99
CA ASP A 90 -1.98 -11.23 -2.27
C ASP A 90 -2.83 -12.44 -1.81
N GLU A 91 -3.76 -12.24 -0.88
CA GLU A 91 -4.59 -13.30 -0.30
C GLU A 91 -5.69 -13.78 -1.27
N PRO A 92 -5.88 -15.11 -1.43
CA PRO A 92 -6.95 -15.65 -2.26
C PRO A 92 -8.32 -15.08 -1.92
N PHE A 93 -9.15 -14.86 -2.94
CA PHE A 93 -10.48 -14.25 -2.84
C PHE A 93 -10.52 -12.75 -2.45
N LEU A 94 -9.70 -12.30 -1.50
CA LEU A 94 -9.61 -10.88 -1.08
C LEU A 94 -8.95 -10.02 -2.16
N ARG A 95 -7.89 -10.54 -2.79
CA ARG A 95 -7.14 -9.85 -3.85
C ARG A 95 -7.93 -9.47 -5.07
N GLN A 96 -9.13 -10.03 -5.24
CA GLN A 96 -10.05 -9.65 -6.30
C GLN A 96 -10.48 -8.18 -6.19
N ARG A 97 -10.51 -7.63 -4.96
CA ARG A 97 -11.02 -6.27 -4.69
C ARG A 97 -9.94 -5.30 -4.27
N VAL A 98 -8.87 -5.76 -3.62
CA VAL A 98 -7.75 -4.91 -3.19
C VAL A 98 -6.67 -4.86 -4.27
N ASP A 99 -6.19 -3.66 -4.60
CA ASP A 99 -5.10 -3.46 -5.56
C ASP A 99 -3.78 -3.27 -4.84
N ARG A 100 -2.67 -3.66 -5.50
CA ARG A 100 -1.36 -3.45 -4.89
C ARG A 100 -1.03 -1.95 -4.84
N PRO A 101 -0.27 -1.50 -3.82
CA PRO A 101 0.23 -0.13 -3.68
C PRO A 101 0.76 0.49 -4.97
N GLU A 102 1.53 -0.29 -5.73
CA GLU A 102 2.25 0.16 -6.91
C GLU A 102 1.31 0.60 -8.05
N PHE A 103 0.05 0.13 -8.06
CA PHE A 103 -0.97 0.55 -9.04
C PHE A 103 -1.72 1.83 -8.62
N LEU A 104 -1.53 2.31 -7.38
CA LEU A 104 -2.19 3.50 -6.86
C LEU A 104 -1.46 4.77 -7.29
N PHE A 105 -2.16 5.89 -7.30
CA PHE A 105 -1.65 7.17 -7.77
C PHE A 105 -1.67 8.21 -6.65
N GLY A 106 -0.84 9.24 -6.80
CA GLY A 106 -0.86 10.38 -5.91
C GLY A 106 0.32 11.32 -6.17
N ILE A 107 0.45 12.30 -5.30
CA ILE A 107 1.58 13.23 -5.31
C ILE A 107 2.77 12.52 -4.68
N ASP A 108 3.93 12.73 -5.29
CA ASP A 108 5.24 12.35 -4.82
C ASP A 108 6.05 13.64 -4.92
N ALA A 109 6.24 14.35 -3.82
CA ALA A 109 6.83 15.69 -3.79
C ALA A 109 8.36 15.63 -3.73
N ASN A 110 8.90 14.72 -2.94
CA ASN A 110 10.32 14.48 -2.67
C ASN A 110 11.02 13.60 -3.74
N ASN A 111 10.28 13.06 -4.72
CA ASN A 111 10.80 12.34 -5.89
C ASN A 111 11.47 10.98 -5.60
N ASN A 112 11.13 10.34 -4.49
CA ASN A 112 11.68 9.04 -4.07
C ASN A 112 10.93 7.83 -4.69
N THR A 113 9.95 8.09 -5.56
CA THR A 113 9.10 7.12 -6.29
C THR A 113 7.98 6.45 -5.51
N TRP A 114 7.82 6.77 -4.23
CA TRP A 114 6.63 6.43 -3.45
C TRP A 114 5.66 7.61 -3.45
N VAL A 115 4.38 7.36 -3.16
CA VAL A 115 3.38 8.44 -3.11
C VAL A 115 3.34 8.95 -1.69
N ASP A 116 3.48 10.26 -1.48
CA ASP A 116 3.61 10.95 -0.19
C ASP A 116 2.58 10.45 0.84
N ARG A 117 1.33 10.23 0.43
CA ARG A 117 0.25 9.76 1.32
C ARG A 117 0.56 8.40 1.98
N PHE A 118 1.33 7.57 1.31
CA PHE A 118 1.69 6.22 1.71
C PHE A 118 3.11 6.13 2.28
N GLU A 119 3.81 7.27 2.38
CA GLU A 119 5.16 7.32 2.90
C GLU A 119 5.18 7.18 4.41
N ASN A 120 6.27 6.62 4.90
CA ASN A 120 6.55 6.48 6.32
C ASN A 120 8.06 6.65 6.48
N ASP A 121 8.47 7.34 7.56
CA ASP A 121 9.85 7.40 7.97
C ASP A 121 10.02 7.35 9.52
N ASN A 122 11.08 7.94 10.06
CA ASN A 122 11.39 7.98 11.50
C ASN A 122 11.72 9.43 11.92
N GLU A 123 11.31 10.41 11.12
CA GLU A 123 11.54 11.82 11.32
C GLU A 123 10.22 12.52 11.68
N PRO A 124 10.24 13.59 12.50
CA PRO A 124 9.00 14.30 12.80
C PRO A 124 8.36 14.94 11.57
N ASP A 125 7.03 15.04 11.62
CA ASP A 125 6.13 15.62 10.61
C ASP A 125 6.23 17.14 10.45
N LEU A 126 7.44 17.61 10.18
CA LEU A 126 7.67 18.99 9.81
C LEU A 126 7.27 19.20 8.34
N PRO A 127 6.77 20.39 7.96
CA PRO A 127 6.54 20.72 6.56
C PRO A 127 7.78 20.57 5.65
N TYR A 128 8.97 20.57 6.27
CA TYR A 128 10.28 20.26 5.67
C TYR A 128 11.11 19.50 6.70
N LYS A 129 11.84 18.46 6.29
CA LYS A 129 12.73 17.70 7.18
C LYS A 129 13.72 18.60 7.93
N ARG A 130 14.23 18.17 9.08
CA ARG A 130 14.98 19.04 10.04
C ARG A 130 16.17 19.78 9.45
N SER A 131 16.87 19.19 8.49
CA SER A 131 18.02 19.78 7.80
C SER A 131 17.64 20.55 6.54
N ARG A 132 16.35 20.66 6.23
CA ARG A 132 15.84 21.22 4.98
C ARG A 132 15.13 22.55 5.24
N ARG A 133 15.15 23.40 4.22
CA ARG A 133 14.38 24.65 4.19
C ARG A 133 13.86 24.88 2.80
N GLY A 134 12.67 25.45 2.69
CA GLY A 134 12.08 25.63 1.38
C GLY A 134 10.75 26.35 1.37
N TRP A 135 10.12 26.29 0.21
CA TRP A 135 8.75 26.73 -0.02
C TRP A 135 8.12 25.90 -1.13
N ASN A 136 6.81 25.70 -1.04
CA ASN A 136 5.98 25.21 -2.13
C ASN A 136 4.88 26.24 -2.39
N ALA A 137 4.82 26.78 -3.60
CA ALA A 137 3.77 27.70 -3.99
C ALA A 137 3.01 27.11 -5.18
N TYR A 138 1.70 27.06 -5.08
CA TYR A 138 0.84 26.52 -6.13
C TYR A 138 -0.44 27.35 -6.28
N ALA A 139 -1.00 27.28 -7.47
CA ALA A 139 -2.32 27.83 -7.78
C ALA A 139 -3.09 26.78 -8.57
N GLY A 140 -4.38 26.67 -8.29
CA GLY A 140 -5.26 25.76 -9.02
C GLY A 140 -6.58 26.41 -9.38
N ALA A 141 -7.19 25.91 -10.44
CA ALA A 141 -8.50 26.32 -10.89
C ALA A 141 -9.30 25.09 -11.33
N TYR A 142 -10.59 25.13 -11.03
CA TYR A 142 -11.55 24.19 -11.62
C TYR A 142 -11.81 24.63 -13.05
N LEU A 143 -11.50 23.75 -14.01
CA LEU A 143 -11.93 23.92 -15.40
C LEU A 143 -13.43 23.59 -15.53
N ARG A 144 -13.89 22.64 -14.71
CA ARG A 144 -15.28 22.19 -14.49
C ARG A 144 -15.40 21.66 -13.05
N PRO A 145 -16.60 21.47 -12.50
CA PRO A 145 -16.76 20.89 -11.15
C PRO A 145 -15.99 19.57 -10.95
N GLU A 146 -15.90 18.77 -12.01
CA GLU A 146 -15.28 17.44 -12.03
C GLU A 146 -13.80 17.47 -12.41
N ALA A 147 -13.26 18.62 -12.83
CA ALA A 147 -11.91 18.74 -13.39
C ALA A 147 -11.14 19.92 -12.80
N ARG A 148 -10.04 19.62 -12.10
CA ARG A 148 -9.16 20.61 -11.46
C ARG A 148 -7.76 20.54 -12.05
N VAL A 149 -7.22 21.71 -12.40
CA VAL A 149 -5.81 21.87 -12.75
C VAL A 149 -5.10 22.62 -11.63
N THR A 150 -3.91 22.16 -11.28
CA THR A 150 -3.01 22.82 -10.33
C THR A 150 -1.64 22.97 -10.97
N ILE A 151 -0.99 24.12 -10.81
CA ILE A 151 0.39 24.35 -11.20
C ILE A 151 1.14 24.83 -9.97
N GLY A 152 2.33 24.30 -9.74
CA GLY A 152 3.13 24.68 -8.59
C GLY A 152 4.63 24.64 -8.82
N ARG A 153 5.34 25.24 -7.88
CA ARG A 153 6.79 25.25 -7.80
C ARG A 153 7.18 24.92 -6.36
N LEU A 154 7.96 23.86 -6.22
CA LEU A 154 8.64 23.46 -5.00
C LEU A 154 10.11 23.86 -5.13
N GLN A 155 10.65 24.45 -4.08
CA GLN A 155 12.08 24.57 -3.88
C GLN A 155 12.41 24.23 -2.43
N GLU A 156 13.30 23.29 -2.27
CA GLU A 156 13.86 22.85 -1.01
C GLU A 156 15.38 22.77 -1.15
N ASP A 157 16.12 23.20 -0.14
CA ASP A 157 17.57 23.18 -0.09
C ASP A 157 18.00 22.60 1.28
N ASP A 158 19.07 21.81 1.33
CA ASP A 158 19.71 21.40 2.58
C ASP A 158 20.44 22.60 3.21
N ILE A 159 20.36 22.70 4.54
CA ILE A 159 20.99 23.77 5.32
C ILE A 159 22.49 23.53 5.43
N THR A 160 22.93 22.26 5.47
CA THR A 160 24.31 21.87 5.78
C THR A 160 25.15 21.52 4.56
N SER A 161 24.52 21.21 3.44
CA SER A 161 25.18 20.88 2.18
C SER A 161 24.61 21.69 1.00
N ASN A 162 25.17 21.50 -0.20
CA ASN A 162 24.72 22.16 -1.42
C ASN A 162 23.65 21.34 -2.19
N ARG A 163 22.96 20.42 -1.52
CA ARG A 163 21.89 19.61 -2.12
C ARG A 163 20.56 20.35 -2.13
N GLN A 164 19.72 20.06 -3.13
CA GLN A 164 18.46 20.76 -3.40
C GLN A 164 17.44 19.85 -4.09
N ASN A 165 16.15 20.09 -3.84
CA ASN A 165 15.02 19.56 -4.61
C ASN A 165 14.26 20.74 -5.22
N ARG A 166 14.25 20.81 -6.55
CA ARG A 166 13.58 21.87 -7.31
C ARG A 166 12.65 21.27 -8.33
N SER A 167 11.35 21.46 -8.11
CA SER A 167 10.32 20.88 -8.96
C SER A 167 9.33 21.94 -9.42
N THR A 168 9.18 22.12 -10.74
CA THR A 168 7.99 22.79 -11.31
C THR A 168 7.04 21.70 -11.76
N TYR A 169 5.79 21.76 -11.34
CA TYR A 169 4.83 20.70 -11.64
C TYR A 169 3.48 21.24 -12.08
N GLY A 170 2.76 20.43 -12.84
CA GLY A 170 1.36 20.59 -13.17
C GLY A 170 0.63 19.31 -12.85
N VAL A 171 -0.59 19.43 -12.31
CA VAL A 171 -1.47 18.30 -11.98
C VAL A 171 -2.83 18.54 -12.59
N LEU A 172 -3.35 17.55 -13.31
CA LEU A 172 -4.73 17.48 -13.76
C LEU A 172 -5.43 16.35 -12.99
N ASN A 173 -6.53 16.69 -12.33
CA ASN A 173 -7.43 15.73 -11.70
C ASN A 173 -8.79 15.81 -12.38
N VAL A 174 -9.35 14.67 -12.76
CA VAL A 174 -10.70 14.54 -13.31
C VAL A 174 -11.40 13.38 -12.61
N ASP A 175 -12.59 13.63 -12.09
CA ASP A 175 -13.45 12.61 -11.47
C ASP A 175 -14.89 12.79 -11.94
N LEU A 176 -15.24 12.04 -12.98
CA LEU A 176 -16.56 12.07 -13.61
C LEU A 176 -17.35 10.86 -13.13
N ASP A 177 -18.47 11.10 -12.44
CA ASP A 177 -19.39 10.03 -12.05
C ASP A 177 -20.75 10.27 -12.70
N THR A 178 -21.17 9.34 -13.55
CA THR A 178 -22.41 9.46 -14.32
C THR A 178 -23.21 8.17 -14.25
N PRO A 179 -24.56 8.25 -14.25
CA PRO A 179 -25.40 7.05 -14.24
C PRO A 179 -25.17 6.11 -15.43
N ASP A 180 -24.92 6.67 -16.63
CA ASP A 180 -24.84 5.90 -17.87
C ASP A 180 -23.44 5.31 -18.14
N TRP A 181 -22.38 6.01 -17.73
CA TRP A 181 -20.99 5.62 -18.02
C TRP A 181 -20.21 5.20 -16.77
N GLY A 182 -20.84 5.21 -15.60
CA GLY A 182 -20.17 4.97 -14.32
C GLY A 182 -19.15 6.07 -13.98
N ARG A 183 -18.11 5.68 -13.25
CA ARG A 183 -17.09 6.58 -12.72
C ARG A 183 -15.79 6.48 -13.51
N LEU A 184 -15.34 7.59 -14.08
CA LEU A 184 -14.05 7.76 -14.75
C LEU A 184 -13.17 8.71 -13.93
N ARG A 185 -12.03 8.20 -13.47
CA ARG A 185 -11.01 8.96 -12.75
C ARG A 185 -9.77 9.10 -13.64
N LEU A 186 -9.22 10.30 -13.71
CA LEU A 186 -7.93 10.58 -14.34
C LEU A 186 -7.10 11.47 -13.41
N PHE A 187 -5.87 11.07 -13.20
CA PHE A 187 -4.83 11.85 -12.57
C PHE A 187 -3.65 11.92 -13.55
N ASP A 188 -3.17 13.12 -13.83
CA ASP A 188 -1.96 13.31 -14.63
C ASP A 188 -1.09 14.36 -13.96
N MET A 189 0.14 14.00 -13.62
CA MET A 189 1.13 14.90 -13.05
C MET A 189 2.36 14.93 -13.96
N VAL A 190 2.76 16.14 -14.34
CA VAL A 190 4.03 16.38 -15.04
C VAL A 190 4.94 17.21 -14.15
N LYS A 191 6.21 16.83 -14.04
CA LYS A 191 7.20 17.53 -13.24
C LYS A 191 8.46 17.76 -14.06
N SER A 192 9.03 18.96 -13.91
CA SER A 192 10.44 19.20 -14.25
C SER A 192 11.23 19.30 -12.97
N ILE A 193 12.15 18.36 -12.78
CA ILE A 193 12.80 18.07 -11.50
C ILE A 193 14.30 18.33 -11.63
N LYS A 194 14.90 18.87 -10.57
CA LYS A 194 16.33 18.82 -10.28
C LYS A 194 16.50 18.51 -8.81
N ASP A 195 16.85 17.26 -8.51
CA ASP A 195 16.85 16.76 -7.15
C ASP A 195 18.07 15.90 -6.81
N ASP A 196 18.90 16.41 -5.91
CA ASP A 196 20.01 15.67 -5.33
C ASP A 196 19.93 15.55 -3.80
N LEU A 197 18.73 15.70 -3.22
CA LEU A 197 18.41 15.41 -1.82
C LEU A 197 17.94 13.95 -1.68
N PRO A 198 18.70 13.07 -1.02
CA PRO A 198 18.23 11.73 -0.71
C PRO A 198 17.08 11.74 0.29
N ASP A 199 16.07 10.92 0.01
CA ASP A 199 14.91 10.73 0.86
C ASP A 199 14.58 9.24 1.03
N ASP A 200 15.39 8.55 1.83
CA ASP A 200 15.19 7.14 2.13
C ASP A 200 13.90 6.94 2.96
N LEU A 201 13.18 5.87 2.66
CA LEU A 201 11.88 5.55 3.26
C LEU A 201 11.96 4.37 4.21
N LEU A 202 10.96 4.26 5.07
CA LEU A 202 10.66 3.05 5.82
C LEU A 202 9.34 2.49 5.32
N GLN A 203 9.38 1.45 4.49
CA GLN A 203 8.18 0.91 3.88
C GLN A 203 7.83 -0.47 4.42
N TRP A 204 6.54 -0.73 4.56
CA TRP A 204 6.06 -2.04 4.94
C TRP A 204 6.30 -3.04 3.80
N ASP A 205 7.29 -3.92 3.98
CA ASP A 205 7.56 -5.03 3.05
C ASP A 205 6.77 -6.27 3.47
N ASN A 206 5.60 -6.41 2.87
CA ASN A 206 4.70 -7.55 3.03
C ASN A 206 5.27 -8.90 2.55
N ARG A 207 6.47 -8.93 1.93
CA ARG A 207 7.11 -10.18 1.47
C ARG A 207 7.79 -10.93 2.62
N ASN A 208 7.97 -10.30 3.79
CA ASN A 208 8.62 -10.93 4.93
C ASN A 208 7.61 -11.71 5.80
N THR A 209 7.83 -13.01 5.95
CA THR A 209 6.92 -13.97 6.63
C THR A 209 7.03 -13.99 8.15
N LEU A 210 7.75 -13.04 8.72
CA LEU A 210 7.80 -12.83 10.16
C LEU A 210 7.04 -11.55 10.42
N ARG A 211 6.12 -11.59 11.40
CA ARG A 211 5.61 -10.41 12.09
C ARG A 211 6.76 -9.69 12.79
N ASN A 212 7.64 -9.13 11.99
CA ASN A 212 8.39 -7.98 12.42
C ASN A 212 7.59 -6.89 11.78
N ASP A 213 6.85 -6.19 12.63
CA ASP A 213 6.07 -4.98 12.39
C ASP A 213 7.06 -3.85 12.03
N ARG A 214 8.02 -4.17 11.15
CA ARG A 214 9.21 -3.40 10.85
C ARG A 214 9.13 -3.09 9.40
N ASN A 215 8.77 -1.84 9.17
CA ASN A 215 9.13 -1.14 7.96
C ASN A 215 10.59 -1.45 7.62
N VAL A 216 10.82 -1.84 6.37
CA VAL A 216 12.17 -2.04 5.84
C VAL A 216 12.65 -0.72 5.27
N GLU A 217 13.93 -0.46 5.47
CA GLU A 217 14.59 0.68 4.86
C GLU A 217 14.62 0.48 3.34
N VAL A 218 14.02 1.42 2.63
CA VAL A 218 13.99 1.50 1.17
C VAL A 218 14.79 2.72 0.76
N THR A 219 15.91 2.48 0.10
CA THR A 219 16.81 3.56 -0.34
C THR A 219 16.19 4.32 -1.52
N ASP A 220 16.32 5.64 -1.50
CA ASP A 220 15.91 6.49 -2.61
C ASP A 220 16.78 6.21 -3.86
N PRO A 221 16.17 5.78 -4.99
CA PRO A 221 16.92 5.55 -6.23
C PRO A 221 17.49 6.83 -6.86
N MET A 222 17.14 8.02 -6.37
CA MET A 222 17.60 9.33 -6.85
C MET A 222 17.28 9.55 -8.34
N LEU A 223 16.08 9.16 -8.78
CA LEU A 223 15.66 9.31 -10.19
C LEU A 223 15.43 10.79 -10.58
N GLY A 224 15.31 11.69 -9.62
CA GLY A 224 14.99 13.12 -9.81
C GLY A 224 16.16 14.05 -10.17
N ARG A 225 17.41 13.56 -10.28
CA ARG A 225 18.63 14.40 -10.41
C ARG A 225 18.57 15.52 -11.44
N ASP A 226 18.21 15.23 -12.68
CA ASP A 226 17.79 16.24 -13.65
C ASP A 226 16.87 15.59 -14.66
N THR A 227 15.57 15.63 -14.38
CA THR A 227 14.60 14.72 -15.01
C THR A 227 13.31 15.44 -15.38
N PHE A 228 12.68 14.99 -16.46
CA PHE A 228 11.28 15.27 -16.72
C PHE A 228 10.46 14.03 -16.34
N ARG A 229 9.52 14.18 -15.41
CA ARG A 229 8.64 13.09 -14.96
C ARG A 229 7.22 13.29 -15.48
N ASN A 230 6.59 12.22 -15.91
CA ASN A 230 5.15 12.13 -16.09
C ASN A 230 4.59 10.96 -15.25
N SER A 231 3.49 11.20 -14.54
CA SER A 231 2.75 10.20 -13.77
C SER A 231 1.29 10.27 -14.17
N LEU A 232 0.81 9.27 -14.90
CA LEU A 232 -0.54 9.18 -15.42
C LEU A 232 -1.26 8.01 -14.77
N TYR A 233 -2.47 8.23 -14.29
CA TYR A 233 -3.40 7.20 -13.85
C TYR A 233 -4.78 7.45 -14.45
N ILE A 234 -5.37 6.41 -15.02
CA ILE A 234 -6.73 6.44 -15.56
C ILE A 234 -7.46 5.21 -15.03
N ALA A 235 -8.63 5.39 -14.43
CA ALA A 235 -9.49 4.29 -14.00
C ALA A 235 -10.93 4.50 -14.42
N HIS A 236 -11.57 3.43 -14.89
CA HIS A 236 -12.96 3.42 -15.30
C HIS A 236 -13.70 2.27 -14.60
N ALA A 237 -14.69 2.62 -13.79
CA ALA A 237 -15.60 1.69 -13.12
C ALA A 237 -17.00 1.84 -13.70
N ILE A 238 -17.61 0.76 -14.17
CA ILE A 238 -18.94 0.79 -14.79
C ILE A 238 -19.72 -0.50 -14.54
N SER A 239 -21.04 -0.35 -14.42
CA SER A 239 -21.98 -1.47 -14.39
C SER A 239 -22.88 -1.43 -15.63
N PRO A 240 -22.42 -1.96 -16.79
CA PRO A 240 -23.11 -1.77 -18.07
C PRO A 240 -24.42 -2.55 -18.20
N ARG A 241 -24.65 -3.51 -17.30
CA ARG A 241 -25.89 -4.27 -17.15
C ARG A 241 -26.00 -4.77 -15.72
N ASP A 242 -27.21 -5.10 -15.29
CA ASP A 242 -27.47 -5.64 -13.96
C ASP A 242 -26.58 -6.85 -13.66
N GLY A 243 -26.00 -6.83 -12.47
CA GLY A 243 -25.09 -7.86 -11.97
C GLY A 243 -23.65 -7.77 -12.50
N LEU A 244 -23.38 -7.10 -13.62
CA LEU A 244 -22.01 -6.95 -14.17
C LEU A 244 -21.35 -5.68 -13.64
N TRP A 245 -20.19 -5.82 -13.02
CA TRP A 245 -19.31 -4.72 -12.65
C TRP A 245 -17.95 -4.91 -13.34
N LEU A 246 -17.45 -3.83 -13.95
CA LEU A 246 -16.16 -3.78 -14.61
C LEU A 246 -15.34 -2.66 -14.00
N HIS A 247 -14.05 -2.91 -13.79
CA HIS A 247 -13.09 -1.88 -13.41
C HIS A 247 -11.79 -2.07 -14.18
N ASN A 248 -11.37 -1.04 -14.90
CA ASN A 248 -10.12 -1.04 -15.65
C ASN A 248 -9.29 0.15 -15.20
N ALA A 249 -8.02 -0.07 -14.91
CA ALA A 249 -7.10 1.00 -14.55
C ALA A 249 -5.76 0.84 -15.28
N VAL A 250 -5.17 1.96 -15.66
CA VAL A 250 -3.83 2.06 -16.21
C VAL A 250 -3.05 3.06 -15.37
N LYS A 251 -1.82 2.71 -15.01
CA LYS A 251 -0.85 3.61 -14.41
C LYS A 251 0.42 3.63 -15.25
N TRP A 252 0.97 4.82 -15.48
CA TRP A 252 2.19 5.03 -16.23
C TRP A 252 3.03 6.12 -15.58
N ASP A 253 4.16 5.73 -15.00
CA ASP A 253 5.21 6.65 -14.56
C ASP A 253 6.37 6.59 -15.54
N LEU A 254 6.84 7.74 -15.99
CA LEU A 254 8.00 7.88 -16.87
C LEU A 254 8.94 8.96 -16.34
N TRP A 255 10.21 8.61 -16.21
CA TRP A 255 11.30 9.47 -15.79
C TRP A 255 12.30 9.61 -16.93
N HIS A 256 12.21 10.70 -17.68
CA HIS A 256 13.11 10.99 -18.79
C HIS A 256 14.33 11.80 -18.31
N GLN A 257 15.48 11.16 -18.22
CA GLN A 257 16.71 11.76 -17.70
C GLN A 257 17.29 12.76 -18.71
N ARG A 258 17.53 14.00 -18.27
CA ARG A 258 18.17 15.06 -19.08
C ARG A 258 19.69 15.07 -18.98
N LEU A 259 20.25 14.27 -18.08
CA LEU A 259 21.67 14.07 -17.91
C LEU A 259 22.29 13.35 -19.12
N SER A 260 23.52 13.72 -19.47
CA SER A 260 24.27 13.03 -20.51
C SER A 260 24.60 11.59 -20.09
N LYS A 261 24.89 10.73 -21.08
CA LYS A 261 25.29 9.34 -20.79
C LYS A 261 26.49 9.25 -19.84
N ALA A 262 27.45 10.18 -19.96
CA ALA A 262 28.64 10.24 -19.11
C ALA A 262 28.31 10.60 -17.65
N GLU A 263 27.29 11.42 -17.43
CA GLU A 263 26.80 11.78 -16.09
C GLU A 263 25.94 10.67 -15.47
N ARG A 264 25.14 9.97 -16.28
CA ARG A 264 24.23 8.91 -15.81
C ARG A 264 24.92 7.60 -15.45
N GLN A 265 25.92 7.18 -16.22
CA GLN A 265 26.65 5.92 -15.99
C GLN A 265 27.19 5.75 -14.55
N PRO A 266 27.90 6.73 -13.95
CA PRO A 266 28.39 6.59 -12.57
C PRO A 266 27.28 6.57 -11.53
N LEU A 267 26.05 6.96 -11.89
CA LEU A 267 24.87 6.99 -11.02
C LEU A 267 23.99 5.74 -11.19
N GLY A 268 24.33 4.84 -12.12
CA GLY A 268 23.49 3.66 -12.41
C GLY A 268 22.18 3.97 -13.14
N LEU A 269 22.00 5.19 -13.66
CA LEU A 269 20.71 5.63 -14.25
C LEU A 269 20.59 5.27 -15.75
N GLY A 270 19.44 4.73 -16.14
CA GLY A 270 18.99 4.60 -17.53
C GLY A 270 18.76 5.94 -18.22
N SER A 271 18.45 5.95 -19.52
CA SER A 271 17.96 7.19 -20.17
C SER A 271 16.53 7.50 -19.75
N ASP A 272 15.75 6.44 -19.57
CA ASP A 272 14.36 6.47 -19.19
C ASP A 272 14.17 5.39 -18.13
N GLU A 273 13.56 5.76 -17.01
CA GLU A 273 13.05 4.81 -16.01
C GLU A 273 11.53 4.89 -16.01
N TYR A 274 10.84 3.78 -15.78
CA TYR A 274 9.39 3.76 -15.88
C TYR A 274 8.72 2.66 -15.06
N PHE A 275 7.44 2.89 -14.79
CA PHE A 275 6.47 1.90 -14.33
C PHE A 275 5.26 1.92 -15.27
N PHE A 276 4.82 0.75 -15.74
CA PHE A 276 3.56 0.56 -16.45
C PHE A 276 2.75 -0.52 -15.76
N GLY A 277 1.57 -0.14 -15.29
CA GLY A 277 0.58 -1.04 -14.73
C GLY A 277 -0.70 -1.03 -15.55
N LEU A 278 -1.24 -2.21 -15.84
CA LEU A 278 -2.59 -2.38 -16.38
C LEU A 278 -3.35 -3.35 -15.48
N LEU A 279 -4.50 -2.92 -15.01
CA LEU A 279 -5.38 -3.67 -14.14
C LEU A 279 -6.75 -3.78 -14.79
N ASN A 280 -7.27 -5.00 -14.92
CA ASN A 280 -8.63 -5.24 -15.38
C ASN A 280 -9.34 -6.13 -14.37
N LYS A 281 -10.58 -5.79 -14.04
CA LYS A 281 -11.44 -6.54 -13.14
C LYS A 281 -12.82 -6.67 -13.75
N ALA A 282 -13.40 -7.86 -13.63
CA ALA A 282 -14.79 -8.11 -13.94
C ALA A 282 -15.42 -8.98 -12.85
N GLU A 283 -16.61 -8.60 -12.42
CA GLU A 283 -17.41 -9.35 -11.46
C GLU A 283 -18.85 -9.46 -12.00
N TYR A 284 -19.44 -10.65 -11.94
CA TYR A 284 -20.83 -10.84 -12.33
C TYR A 284 -21.61 -11.55 -11.24
N THR A 285 -22.58 -10.88 -10.63
CA THR A 285 -23.46 -11.48 -9.62
C THR A 285 -24.75 -11.95 -10.25
N MET A 286 -25.12 -13.20 -9.99
CA MET A 286 -26.37 -13.80 -10.43
C MET A 286 -26.98 -14.69 -9.36
N ASP A 287 -28.31 -14.69 -9.28
CA ASP A 287 -29.06 -15.57 -8.39
C ASP A 287 -29.62 -16.75 -9.22
N VAL A 288 -29.22 -17.98 -8.85
CA VAL A 288 -29.65 -19.25 -9.47
C VAL A 288 -30.44 -20.04 -8.43
N GLY A 289 -31.75 -19.80 -8.39
CA GLY A 289 -32.62 -20.37 -7.35
C GLY A 289 -32.29 -19.76 -5.99
N ILE A 290 -31.81 -20.57 -5.05
CA ILE A 290 -31.34 -20.11 -3.73
C ILE A 290 -29.86 -19.76 -3.71
N LEU A 291 -29.13 -20.07 -4.78
CA LEU A 291 -27.68 -19.86 -4.85
C LEU A 291 -27.40 -18.46 -5.36
N ARG A 292 -26.56 -17.70 -4.65
CA ARG A 292 -25.92 -16.51 -5.21
C ARG A 292 -24.56 -16.89 -5.75
N VAL A 293 -24.33 -16.70 -7.03
CA VAL A 293 -23.10 -17.07 -7.72
C VAL A 293 -22.43 -15.81 -8.25
N GLN A 294 -21.14 -15.69 -8.00
CA GLN A 294 -20.34 -14.52 -8.32
C GLN A 294 -18.99 -14.93 -8.94
N PRO A 295 -18.96 -15.27 -10.24
CA PRO A 295 -17.71 -15.32 -10.99
C PRO A 295 -17.01 -13.97 -10.99
N ARG A 296 -15.69 -14.02 -10.90
CA ARG A 296 -14.79 -12.87 -10.82
C ARG A 296 -13.56 -13.13 -11.69
N TRP A 297 -12.98 -12.06 -12.21
CA TRP A 297 -11.73 -12.09 -12.92
C TRP A 297 -10.95 -10.83 -12.58
N LYS A 298 -9.66 -10.99 -12.31
CA LYS A 298 -8.68 -9.92 -12.16
C LYS A 298 -7.44 -10.23 -13.00
N SER A 299 -6.99 -9.27 -13.78
CA SER A 299 -5.76 -9.31 -14.57
C SER A 299 -4.86 -8.17 -14.10
N GLU A 300 -3.65 -8.49 -13.69
CA GLU A 300 -2.60 -7.56 -13.29
C GLU A 300 -1.42 -7.72 -14.23
N TYR A 301 -1.16 -6.73 -15.07
CA TYR A 301 0.07 -6.63 -15.83
C TYR A 301 0.93 -5.51 -15.27
N ARG A 302 2.20 -5.81 -15.01
CA ARG A 302 3.19 -4.80 -14.62
C ARG A 302 4.46 -4.94 -15.45
N ARG A 303 5.04 -3.79 -15.78
CA ARG A 303 6.37 -3.69 -16.38
C ARG A 303 7.06 -2.45 -15.83
N GLN A 304 8.20 -2.63 -15.21
CA GLN A 304 8.97 -1.54 -14.64
C GLN A 304 10.46 -1.76 -14.84
N SER A 305 11.21 -0.67 -14.98
CA SER A 305 12.66 -0.72 -15.10
C SER A 305 13.37 -0.78 -13.76
N TYR A 306 12.69 -0.39 -12.68
CA TYR A 306 13.22 -0.39 -11.33
C TYR A 306 12.15 -0.74 -10.30
N ASP A 307 12.41 -1.74 -9.47
CA ASP A 307 11.61 -2.15 -8.32
C ASP A 307 12.27 -1.64 -7.03
N LEU A 308 11.57 -0.84 -6.23
CA LEU A 308 12.13 -0.25 -5.00
C LEU A 308 12.69 -1.28 -4.01
N PHE A 309 12.11 -2.48 -4.00
CA PHE A 309 12.46 -3.50 -3.01
C PHE A 309 13.46 -4.55 -3.49
N THR A 310 13.70 -4.66 -4.79
CA THR A 310 14.64 -5.63 -5.38
C THR A 310 15.72 -4.98 -6.24
N GLU A 311 15.57 -3.69 -6.55
CA GLU A 311 16.43 -2.89 -7.41
C GLU A 311 16.62 -3.50 -8.81
N ARG A 312 15.61 -4.22 -9.31
CA ARG A 312 15.64 -4.93 -10.58
C ARG A 312 14.48 -4.56 -11.47
N ASP A 313 14.68 -4.75 -12.77
CA ASP A 313 13.59 -4.71 -13.72
C ASP A 313 12.64 -5.90 -13.50
N ARG A 314 11.36 -5.65 -13.74
CA ARG A 314 10.32 -6.67 -13.59
C ARG A 314 9.29 -6.54 -14.68
N ARG A 315 8.91 -7.68 -15.24
CA ARG A 315 7.79 -7.79 -16.16
C ARG A 315 6.96 -9.01 -15.81
N GLU A 316 5.74 -8.79 -15.37
CA GLU A 316 4.91 -9.84 -14.84
C GLU A 316 3.46 -9.71 -15.31
N LEU A 317 2.78 -10.85 -15.42
CA LEU A 317 1.36 -10.95 -15.69
C LEU A 317 0.74 -11.96 -14.72
N THR A 318 -0.29 -11.51 -14.01
CA THR A 318 -1.10 -12.36 -13.13
C THR A 318 -2.54 -12.35 -13.60
N GLU A 319 -3.08 -13.53 -13.90
CA GLU A 319 -4.49 -13.72 -14.22
C GLU A 319 -5.15 -14.53 -13.11
N ILE A 320 -6.20 -13.99 -12.50
CA ILE A 320 -6.87 -14.55 -11.34
C ILE A 320 -8.35 -14.72 -11.67
N PHE A 321 -8.79 -15.97 -11.81
CA PHE A 321 -10.18 -16.32 -12.04
C PHE A 321 -10.79 -16.84 -10.76
N GLY A 322 -11.87 -16.24 -10.30
CA GLY A 322 -12.56 -16.61 -9.07
C GLY A 322 -14.02 -16.97 -9.32
N THR A 323 -14.62 -17.75 -8.44
CA THR A 323 -16.07 -17.87 -8.32
C THR A 323 -16.43 -18.09 -6.86
N ILE A 324 -17.31 -17.25 -6.34
CA ILE A 324 -17.90 -17.45 -5.02
C ILE A 324 -19.35 -17.89 -5.19
N VAL A 325 -19.76 -18.88 -4.40
CA VAL A 325 -21.13 -19.38 -4.32
C VAL A 325 -21.58 -19.28 -2.87
N GLU A 326 -22.70 -18.60 -2.64
CA GLU A 326 -23.31 -18.45 -1.34
C GLU A 326 -24.71 -19.06 -1.33
N VAL A 327 -25.03 -19.76 -0.25
CA VAL A 327 -26.31 -20.45 -0.04
C VAL A 327 -26.84 -20.10 1.35
N PRO A 328 -27.92 -19.31 1.46
CA PRO A 328 -28.63 -19.18 2.72
C PRO A 328 -29.35 -20.50 2.99
N PHE A 329 -28.97 -21.21 4.05
CA PHE A 329 -29.58 -22.49 4.40
C PHE A 329 -30.47 -22.40 5.65
N LEU A 330 -30.31 -21.34 6.47
CA LEU A 330 -31.20 -20.96 7.58
C LEU A 330 -31.34 -19.43 7.64
N HIS A 331 -32.29 -18.92 8.43
CA HIS A 331 -32.57 -17.48 8.58
C HIS A 331 -31.34 -16.63 8.94
N HIS A 332 -30.36 -17.21 9.65
CA HIS A 332 -29.14 -16.53 10.06
C HIS A 332 -27.89 -17.37 9.77
N SER A 333 -27.95 -18.27 8.79
CA SER A 333 -26.82 -19.11 8.42
C SER A 333 -26.63 -19.17 6.91
N VAL A 334 -25.41 -18.85 6.49
CA VAL A 334 -24.98 -18.85 5.09
C VAL A 334 -23.82 -19.83 4.95
N ALA A 335 -23.91 -20.72 3.96
CA ALA A 335 -22.80 -21.54 3.53
C ALA A 335 -22.18 -20.89 2.28
N GLY A 336 -20.88 -20.63 2.32
CA GLY A 336 -20.10 -20.08 1.22
C GLY A 336 -19.09 -21.10 0.71
N SER A 337 -18.83 -21.11 -0.59
CA SER A 337 -17.70 -21.80 -1.19
C SER A 337 -17.04 -20.93 -2.25
N GLY A 338 -15.72 -20.96 -2.31
CA GLY A 338 -14.91 -20.23 -3.26
C GLY A 338 -14.04 -21.18 -4.08
N LEU A 339 -13.93 -20.91 -5.37
CA LEU A 339 -12.91 -21.48 -6.25
C LEU A 339 -12.09 -20.33 -6.83
N GLU A 340 -10.77 -20.46 -6.83
CA GLU A 340 -9.87 -19.50 -7.48
C GLU A 340 -8.78 -20.23 -8.26
N TYR A 341 -8.49 -19.75 -9.46
CA TYR A 341 -7.42 -20.23 -10.33
C TYR A 341 -6.52 -19.07 -10.71
N VAL A 342 -5.23 -19.21 -10.41
CA VAL A 342 -4.20 -18.19 -10.64
C VAL A 342 -3.25 -18.70 -11.72
N LEU A 343 -2.94 -17.83 -12.67
CA LEU A 343 -1.82 -17.98 -13.59
C LEU A 343 -0.86 -16.83 -13.33
N PHE A 344 0.33 -17.14 -12.84
CA PHE A 344 1.40 -16.16 -12.67
C PHE A 344 2.49 -16.40 -13.71
N ARG A 345 2.87 -15.32 -14.40
CA ARG A 345 3.92 -15.31 -15.41
C ARG A 345 4.93 -14.22 -15.08
N ASP A 346 6.14 -14.62 -14.74
CA ASP A 346 7.31 -13.79 -14.85
C ASP A 346 7.77 -13.86 -16.32
N LEU A 347 7.62 -12.74 -17.01
CA LEU A 347 7.87 -12.65 -18.45
C LEU A 347 9.36 -12.49 -18.78
N ASP A 348 10.20 -12.29 -17.76
CA ASP A 348 11.65 -12.20 -17.90
C ASP A 348 12.35 -13.49 -17.41
N ASN A 349 11.74 -14.23 -16.48
CA ASN A 349 12.29 -15.47 -15.96
C ASN A 349 11.22 -16.56 -15.70
N ASP A 350 11.09 -17.48 -16.65
CA ASP A 350 10.05 -18.51 -16.66
C ASP A 350 10.13 -19.49 -15.47
N ILE A 351 11.28 -19.62 -14.80
CA ILE A 351 11.43 -20.47 -13.61
C ILE A 351 10.51 -20.05 -12.46
N ASN A 352 10.10 -18.77 -12.43
CA ASN A 352 9.21 -18.22 -11.41
C ASN A 352 7.73 -18.45 -11.74
N ASN A 353 7.40 -18.91 -12.95
CA ASN A 353 6.02 -19.12 -13.37
C ASN A 353 5.35 -20.21 -12.52
N PHE A 354 4.09 -19.96 -12.18
CA PHE A 354 3.27 -20.97 -11.51
C PHE A 354 1.81 -20.84 -11.88
N GLN A 355 1.08 -21.92 -11.67
CA GLN A 355 -0.37 -21.93 -11.62
C GLN A 355 -0.81 -22.39 -10.23
N SER A 356 -1.90 -21.83 -9.72
CA SER A 356 -2.45 -22.21 -8.42
C SER A 356 -3.95 -22.44 -8.53
N PHE A 357 -4.43 -23.49 -7.86
CA PHE A 357 -5.83 -23.81 -7.72
C PHE A 357 -6.19 -23.78 -6.23
N ILE A 358 -7.06 -22.84 -5.86
CA ILE A 358 -7.51 -22.64 -4.49
C ILE A 358 -8.99 -22.99 -4.38
N VAL A 359 -9.32 -23.77 -3.35
CA VAL A 359 -10.70 -24.07 -2.94
C VAL A 359 -10.90 -23.64 -1.51
N ALA A 360 -12.01 -22.96 -1.24
CA ALA A 360 -12.44 -22.58 0.09
C ALA A 360 -13.89 -23.00 0.36
N GLY A 361 -14.17 -23.34 1.61
CA GLY A 361 -15.51 -23.52 2.14
C GLY A 361 -15.63 -22.82 3.48
N GLN A 362 -16.75 -22.12 3.70
CA GLN A 362 -17.03 -21.39 4.92
C GLN A 362 -18.49 -21.55 5.34
N LEU A 363 -18.72 -21.65 6.64
CA LEU A 363 -20.03 -21.53 7.25
C LEU A 363 -20.05 -20.26 8.10
N THR A 364 -20.99 -19.36 7.81
CA THR A 364 -21.25 -18.15 8.58
C THR A 364 -22.55 -18.30 9.34
N ASN A 365 -22.54 -18.04 10.64
CA ASN A 365 -23.75 -17.96 11.46
C ASN A 365 -23.78 -16.66 12.25
N VAL A 366 -24.92 -15.97 12.19
CA VAL A 366 -25.20 -14.76 12.97
C VAL A 366 -26.18 -15.12 14.08
N ALA A 367 -25.89 -14.74 15.33
CA ALA A 367 -26.75 -15.03 16.46
C ALA A 367 -26.71 -13.90 17.50
N ALA A 368 -27.87 -13.53 18.03
CA ALA A 368 -27.95 -12.60 19.14
C ALA A 368 -27.61 -13.30 20.47
N TYR A 369 -26.70 -12.74 21.26
CA TYR A 369 -26.31 -13.26 22.57
C TYR A 369 -26.01 -12.12 23.55
N GLN A 370 -26.75 -12.05 24.66
CA GLN A 370 -26.54 -11.07 25.74
C GLN A 370 -26.43 -9.60 25.29
N GLY A 371 -27.22 -9.19 24.29
CA GLY A 371 -27.20 -7.82 23.74
C GLY A 371 -26.15 -7.58 22.65
N TYR A 372 -25.38 -8.61 22.30
CA TYR A 372 -24.45 -8.61 21.18
C TYR A 372 -25.00 -9.38 19.99
N GLU A 373 -24.62 -8.98 18.79
CA GLU A 373 -24.75 -9.77 17.57
C GLU A 373 -23.42 -10.48 17.31
N LEU A 374 -23.42 -11.81 17.41
CA LEU A 374 -22.25 -12.65 17.21
C LEU A 374 -22.27 -13.21 15.79
N THR A 375 -21.23 -12.91 15.01
CA THR A 375 -21.00 -13.52 13.70
C THR A 375 -19.87 -14.52 13.82
N THR A 376 -20.19 -15.81 13.75
CA THR A 376 -19.22 -16.90 13.76
C THR A 376 -18.98 -17.39 12.33
N GLN A 377 -17.72 -17.48 11.94
CA GLN A 377 -17.27 -18.01 10.66
C GLN A 377 -16.32 -19.18 10.91
N VAL A 378 -16.57 -20.30 10.26
CA VAL A 378 -15.68 -21.47 10.29
C VAL A 378 -15.41 -21.89 8.85
N GLY A 379 -14.15 -22.07 8.49
CA GLY A 379 -13.81 -22.43 7.13
C GLY A 379 -12.51 -23.20 6.98
N ILE A 380 -12.32 -23.72 5.78
CA ILE A 380 -11.12 -24.41 5.33
C ILE A 380 -10.76 -23.95 3.93
N THR A 381 -9.47 -23.81 3.68
CA THR A 381 -8.90 -23.48 2.38
C THR A 381 -7.85 -24.52 2.00
N LEU A 382 -7.74 -24.79 0.71
CA LEU A 382 -6.75 -25.66 0.09
C LEU A 382 -6.17 -24.92 -1.11
N ASP A 383 -4.90 -24.54 -1.08
CA ASP A 383 -4.12 -24.02 -2.21
C ASP A 383 -3.18 -25.10 -2.72
N VAL A 384 -3.33 -25.48 -3.98
CA VAL A 384 -2.38 -26.33 -4.71
C VAL A 384 -1.67 -25.47 -5.75
N ARG A 385 -0.38 -25.24 -5.56
CA ARG A 385 0.47 -24.44 -6.42
C ARG A 385 1.49 -25.30 -7.15
N ASP A 386 1.46 -25.24 -8.47
CA ASP A 386 2.32 -25.98 -9.37
C ASP A 386 3.23 -25.02 -10.13
N PHE A 387 4.54 -25.25 -10.04
CA PHE A 387 5.57 -24.40 -10.64
C PHE A 387 5.97 -24.96 -12.00
N GLU A 388 6.28 -24.09 -12.96
CA GLU A 388 6.73 -24.56 -14.28
C GLU A 388 8.16 -25.12 -14.24
N ASP A 389 9.01 -24.61 -13.34
CA ASP A 389 10.33 -25.18 -13.12
C ASP A 389 10.21 -26.61 -12.56
N PRO A 390 10.64 -27.66 -13.30
CA PRO A 390 10.56 -29.04 -12.84
C PRO A 390 11.44 -29.33 -11.62
N SER A 391 12.35 -28.42 -11.25
CA SER A 391 13.16 -28.52 -10.02
C SER A 391 12.36 -28.16 -8.77
N LEU A 392 11.30 -27.36 -8.91
CA LEU A 392 10.41 -26.94 -7.84
C LEU A 392 9.26 -27.94 -7.69
N LYS A 393 9.09 -28.48 -6.48
CA LYS A 393 7.97 -29.37 -6.19
C LYS A 393 6.68 -28.58 -6.04
N THR A 394 5.57 -29.15 -6.53
CA THR A 394 4.21 -28.69 -6.24
C THR A 394 4.06 -28.47 -4.73
N LYS A 395 3.57 -27.29 -4.35
CA LYS A 395 3.30 -26.91 -2.96
C LYS A 395 1.81 -27.04 -2.70
N THR A 396 1.47 -27.64 -1.57
CA THR A 396 0.08 -27.71 -1.10
C THR A 396 0.00 -27.08 0.27
N VAL A 397 -0.87 -26.10 0.42
CA VAL A 397 -1.15 -25.41 1.68
C VAL A 397 -2.60 -25.66 2.03
N THR A 398 -2.84 -26.11 3.25
CA THR A 398 -4.19 -26.23 3.81
C THR A 398 -4.25 -25.38 5.05
N ALA A 399 -5.23 -24.50 5.13
CA ALA A 399 -5.49 -23.68 6.30
C ALA A 399 -6.93 -23.87 6.76
N GLY A 400 -7.15 -23.91 8.07
CA GLY A 400 -8.48 -23.87 8.66
C GLY A 400 -8.57 -22.64 9.54
N PHE A 401 -9.73 -21.99 9.56
CA PHE A 401 -9.95 -20.80 10.36
C PHE A 401 -11.29 -20.86 11.08
N ILE A 402 -11.31 -20.19 12.24
CA ILE A 402 -12.49 -19.94 13.03
C ILE A 402 -12.41 -18.50 13.50
N THR A 403 -13.39 -17.69 13.12
CA THR A 403 -13.44 -16.27 13.48
C THR A 403 -14.79 -15.98 14.13
N VAL A 404 -14.78 -15.23 15.24
CA VAL A 404 -15.99 -14.81 15.93
C VAL A 404 -15.93 -13.30 16.11
N TYR A 405 -16.82 -12.60 15.41
CA TYR A 405 -17.05 -11.17 15.59
C TYR A 405 -18.19 -10.95 16.58
N ALA A 406 -18.06 -9.94 17.43
CA ALA A 406 -19.10 -9.52 18.37
C ALA A 406 -19.34 -8.02 18.22
N GLY A 407 -20.51 -7.65 17.69
CA GLY A 407 -20.96 -6.26 17.58
C GLY A 407 -22.04 -5.93 18.60
N LEU A 408 -22.19 -4.66 18.97
CA LEU A 408 -23.35 -4.20 19.73
C LEU A 408 -24.60 -4.35 18.85
N GLY A 409 -25.59 -5.11 19.31
CA GLY A 409 -26.85 -5.27 18.58
C GLY A 409 -27.64 -3.97 18.56
N THR A 410 -28.22 -3.62 17.41
CA THR A 410 -29.27 -2.60 17.38
C THR A 410 -30.55 -3.23 17.96
N LEU A 411 -31.08 -2.61 19.03
CA LEU A 411 -32.34 -3.03 19.65
C LEU A 411 -33.54 -2.82 18.74
#